data_AF-A0A7H0H545-F1
#
_entry.id   AF-A0A7H0H545-F1
#
_cell.length_a   1.000
_cell.length_b   1.000
_cell.length_c   1.000
_cell.angle_alpha   90.00
_cell.angle_beta   90.00
_cell.angle_gamma   90.00
#
_symmetry.space_group_name_H-M   'P 1'
#
loop_
_entity.id
_entity.type
_entity.pdbx_description
1 polymer ?
#
loop_
_entity_poly.entity_id
_entity_poly.type
_entity_poly.pdbx_seq_one_letter_code
_entity_poly.pdbx_strand_id
1 'polypeptide(L)'
;MLKQLFAVTALVSGALAAAPLMSGALAASPLVPDSLFAALRPAAPQSLVLAGEADVVTRLAGRVLAFDDRMGSVLVASAPDGLHEAVGAASSVAGSVTVGDVYYAVAVDEVFVALAPVTVGEDDEVIRLGRADNVGELTSCVRRCELAVRSARG
;
A
#
# COMPACT_ATOMS: atom_id res chain seq x y z
N MET A 1 -24.08 0.93 16.99
CA MET A 1 -24.02 2.08 16.07
C MET A 1 -23.27 1.65 14.83
N LEU A 2 -23.86 1.87 13.67
CA LEU A 2 -23.52 1.27 12.37
C LEU A 2 -22.18 1.84 11.85
N LYS A 3 -21.19 0.97 11.61
CA LYS A 3 -19.95 1.25 10.86
C LYS A 3 -20.32 1.58 9.42
N GLN A 4 -20.23 2.85 9.00
CA GLN A 4 -20.31 3.18 7.57
C GLN A 4 -18.92 3.07 6.96
N LEU A 5 -18.81 2.08 6.06
CA LEU A 5 -17.69 1.88 5.16
C LEU A 5 -17.55 3.12 4.26
N PHE A 6 -16.32 3.62 4.13
CA PHE A 6 -15.89 4.49 3.05
C PHE A 6 -16.47 4.04 1.70
N ALA A 7 -17.24 4.90 1.05
CA ALA A 7 -17.75 4.68 -0.29
C ALA A 7 -16.71 5.15 -1.31
N VAL A 8 -15.68 4.33 -1.55
CA VAL A 8 -14.82 4.49 -2.73
C VAL A 8 -15.57 3.86 -3.89
N THR A 9 -15.79 4.56 -5.02
CA THR A 9 -16.43 3.96 -6.20
C THR A 9 -15.38 3.84 -7.30
N ALA A 10 -14.90 2.62 -7.54
CA ALA A 10 -13.98 2.33 -8.64
C ALA A 10 -14.74 1.62 -9.76
N LEU A 11 -14.76 2.22 -10.96
CA LEU A 11 -15.25 1.57 -12.18
C LEU A 11 -14.10 0.77 -12.81
N VAL A 12 -14.24 -0.56 -12.88
CA VAL A 12 -13.37 -1.43 -13.69
C VAL A 12 -14.23 -2.20 -14.67
N SER A 13 -14.04 -1.95 -15.97
CA SER A 13 -14.59 -2.75 -17.06
C SER A 13 -13.45 -3.55 -17.70
N GLY A 14 -13.51 -4.89 -17.64
CA GLY A 14 -12.53 -5.76 -18.29
C GLY A 14 -13.08 -7.18 -18.45
N ALA A 15 -13.46 -7.53 -19.68
CA ALA A 15 -14.11 -8.78 -20.07
C ALA A 15 -13.13 -9.93 -20.40
N LEU A 16 -13.66 -11.16 -20.33
CA LEU A 16 -13.04 -12.48 -20.58
C LEU A 16 -12.66 -12.78 -22.04
N ALA A 17 -11.66 -13.67 -22.24
CA ALA A 17 -11.61 -14.79 -23.21
C ALA A 17 -10.36 -15.66 -22.93
N ALA A 18 -10.39 -16.96 -22.56
CA ALA A 18 -10.65 -18.21 -23.33
C ALA A 18 -9.63 -18.43 -24.51
N ALA A 19 -8.95 -19.56 -24.77
CA ALA A 19 -9.05 -20.99 -24.38
C ALA A 19 -7.73 -21.78 -24.79
N PRO A 20 -7.67 -23.15 -24.97
CA PRO A 20 -6.56 -24.04 -24.54
C PRO A 20 -5.76 -24.70 -25.71
N LEU A 21 -4.82 -25.65 -25.46
CA LEU A 21 -4.48 -26.81 -26.32
C LEU A 21 -3.41 -27.78 -25.70
N MET A 22 -3.35 -29.01 -26.24
CA MET A 22 -3.02 -30.32 -25.62
C MET A 22 -1.56 -30.83 -25.52
N SER A 23 -1.39 -31.83 -24.64
CA SER A 23 -0.61 -33.11 -24.68
C SER A 23 0.90 -33.18 -24.99
N GLY A 24 1.65 -33.85 -24.10
CA GLY A 24 2.86 -34.60 -24.51
C GLY A 24 3.83 -35.07 -23.41
N ALA A 25 3.87 -36.39 -23.20
CA ALA A 25 5.02 -37.26 -22.89
C ALA A 25 5.62 -37.39 -21.46
N LEU A 26 5.79 -38.67 -21.09
CA LEU A 26 6.48 -39.24 -19.94
C LEU A 26 8.02 -39.11 -20.04
N ALA A 27 8.69 -38.80 -18.92
CA ALA A 27 10.03 -39.30 -18.60
C ALA A 27 10.30 -39.17 -17.10
N ALA A 28 10.63 -40.28 -16.45
CA ALA A 28 10.99 -40.34 -15.04
C ALA A 28 12.46 -39.94 -14.82
N SER A 29 12.67 -39.06 -13.84
CA SER A 29 13.93 -38.88 -13.09
C SER A 29 13.55 -38.51 -11.65
N PRO A 30 14.13 -39.12 -10.60
CA PRO A 30 13.90 -38.70 -9.23
C PRO A 30 14.80 -37.49 -8.95
N LEU A 31 14.45 -36.36 -9.55
CA LEU A 31 15.00 -35.07 -9.18
C LEU A 31 14.21 -34.63 -7.95
N VAL A 32 14.79 -34.77 -6.76
CA VAL A 32 14.37 -33.99 -5.59
C VAL A 32 14.37 -32.54 -6.07
N PRO A 33 13.22 -31.88 -6.20
CA PRO A 33 13.20 -30.60 -6.88
C PRO A 33 13.80 -29.57 -5.93
N ASP A 34 14.98 -29.06 -6.27
CA ASP A 34 15.49 -27.75 -5.84
C ASP A 34 14.42 -26.64 -5.94
N SER A 35 13.34 -26.90 -6.69
CA SER A 35 12.13 -26.07 -6.81
C SER A 35 11.33 -25.92 -5.51
N LEU A 36 11.41 -26.87 -4.55
CA LEU A 36 10.73 -26.71 -3.25
C LEU A 36 11.41 -25.66 -2.37
N PHE A 37 12.74 -25.51 -2.48
CA PHE A 37 13.47 -24.48 -1.75
C PHE A 37 13.30 -23.08 -2.39
N ALA A 38 13.17 -23.01 -3.71
CA ALA A 38 12.87 -21.76 -4.40
C ALA A 38 11.44 -21.23 -4.14
N ALA A 39 10.48 -22.13 -3.87
CA ALA A 39 9.11 -21.77 -3.51
C ALA A 39 8.95 -21.26 -2.06
N LEU A 40 9.99 -21.38 -1.23
CA LEU A 40 10.01 -20.93 0.17
C LEU A 40 10.81 -19.65 0.39
N ARG A 41 11.34 -19.02 -0.68
CA ARG A 41 11.92 -17.68 -0.53
C ARG A 41 10.75 -16.73 -0.23
N PRO A 42 10.67 -16.13 0.97
CA PRO A 42 9.67 -15.11 1.23
C PRO A 42 9.86 -14.07 0.13
N ALA A 43 8.80 -13.75 -0.62
CA ALA A 43 8.84 -12.62 -1.51
C ALA A 43 9.31 -11.44 -0.65
N ALA A 44 10.48 -10.88 -0.98
CA ALA A 44 10.99 -9.75 -0.21
C ALA A 44 9.90 -8.68 -0.19
N PRO A 45 9.61 -8.06 0.98
CA PRO A 45 8.57 -7.04 1.05
C PRO A 45 8.87 -5.96 0.01
N GLN A 46 7.85 -5.56 -0.74
CA GLN A 46 7.98 -4.46 -1.68
C GLN A 46 8.37 -3.21 -0.90
N SER A 47 9.05 -2.24 -1.52
CA SER A 47 9.44 -1.03 -0.81
C SER A 47 8.42 0.09 -1.02
N LEU A 48 8.12 0.85 0.04
CA LEU A 48 7.48 2.16 -0.07
C LEU A 48 8.57 3.22 0.14
N VAL A 49 8.91 3.99 -0.89
CA VAL A 49 9.91 5.07 -0.79
C VAL A 49 9.19 6.36 -0.43
N LEU A 50 9.33 6.81 0.82
CA LEU A 50 8.65 7.98 1.37
C LEU A 50 9.58 9.20 1.39
N ALA A 51 9.16 10.27 0.75
CA ALA A 51 9.73 11.61 0.82
C ALA A 51 8.80 12.52 1.63
N GLY A 52 9.25 13.03 2.77
CA GLY A 52 8.38 13.78 3.67
C GLY A 52 9.13 14.51 4.77
N GLU A 53 8.41 14.83 5.83
CA GLU A 53 8.99 15.44 7.02
C GLU A 53 9.97 14.46 7.71
N ALA A 54 11.08 14.98 8.23
CA ALA A 54 12.20 14.14 8.65
C ALA A 54 11.88 13.27 9.88
N ASP A 55 11.11 13.75 10.86
CA ASP A 55 10.79 12.96 12.05
C ASP A 55 9.78 11.84 11.69
N VAL A 56 8.71 12.20 10.97
CA VAL A 56 7.72 11.25 10.44
C VAL A 56 8.38 10.16 9.58
N VAL A 57 9.23 10.55 8.62
CA VAL A 57 9.95 9.58 7.78
C VAL A 57 10.84 8.69 8.61
N THR A 58 11.54 9.21 9.63
CA THR A 58 12.40 8.40 10.50
C THR A 58 11.62 7.39 11.34
N ARG A 59 10.41 7.74 11.76
CA ARG A 59 9.52 6.84 12.53
C ARG A 59 8.99 5.70 11.69
N LEU A 60 8.73 5.96 10.40
CA LEU A 60 8.21 4.97 9.45
C LEU A 60 9.33 4.16 8.79
N ALA A 61 10.46 4.78 8.46
CA ALA A 61 11.56 4.15 7.74
C ALA A 61 12.14 2.97 8.54
N GLY A 62 12.47 1.89 7.82
CA GLY A 62 12.96 0.65 8.41
C GLY A 62 11.87 -0.25 8.99
N ARG A 63 10.60 0.18 8.99
CA ARG A 63 9.46 -0.66 9.35
C ARG A 63 8.86 -1.36 8.14
N VAL A 64 8.23 -2.50 8.40
CA VAL A 64 7.34 -3.17 7.44
C VAL A 64 5.92 -2.93 7.89
N LEU A 65 5.09 -2.37 7.00
CA LEU A 65 3.67 -2.11 7.24
C LEU A 65 2.84 -3.01 6.34
N ALA A 66 1.75 -3.54 6.88
CA ALA A 66 0.79 -4.32 6.12
C ALA A 66 -0.27 -3.39 5.54
N PHE A 67 -0.23 -3.20 4.22
CA PHE A 67 -1.16 -2.37 3.48
C PHE A 67 -2.26 -3.20 2.84
N ASP A 68 -3.51 -2.82 3.06
CA ASP A 68 -4.67 -3.36 2.37
C ASP A 68 -5.10 -2.37 1.28
N ASP A 69 -5.37 -2.86 0.07
CA ASP A 69 -5.95 -2.04 -1.00
C ASP A 69 -7.43 -1.76 -0.72
N ARG A 70 -7.82 -0.50 -0.83
CA ARG A 70 -9.22 -0.10 -0.85
C ARG A 70 -9.63 0.38 -2.22
N MET A 71 -10.15 -0.60 -2.95
CA MET A 71 -10.85 -0.41 -4.22
C MET A 71 -9.96 0.22 -5.29
N GLY A 72 -8.66 -0.11 -5.30
CA GLY A 72 -7.69 0.32 -6.30
C GLY A 72 -7.27 1.80 -6.22
N SER A 73 -7.80 2.56 -5.27
CA SER A 73 -7.57 4.01 -5.17
C SER A 73 -6.61 4.40 -4.05
N VAL A 74 -6.56 3.60 -2.99
CA VAL A 74 -5.80 3.92 -1.77
C VAL A 74 -5.27 2.64 -1.16
N LEU A 75 -4.00 2.64 -0.78
CA LEU A 75 -3.45 1.64 0.14
C LEU A 75 -3.59 2.16 1.56
N VAL A 76 -3.98 1.30 2.49
CA VAL A 76 -4.19 1.68 3.89
C VAL A 76 -3.45 0.70 4.81
N ALA A 77 -2.73 1.21 5.80
CA ALA A 77 -2.08 0.42 6.83
C ALA A 77 -2.38 1.03 8.21
N SER A 78 -2.39 0.22 9.25
CA SER A 78 -2.39 0.73 10.62
C SER A 78 -1.14 1.57 10.85
N ALA A 79 -1.31 2.73 11.48
CA ALA A 79 -0.18 3.55 11.88
C ALA A 79 0.67 2.81 12.94
N PRO A 80 2.00 2.96 12.91
CA PRO A 80 2.84 2.45 13.99
C PRO A 80 2.70 3.32 15.24
N ASP A 81 2.92 2.69 16.40
CA ASP A 81 2.96 3.39 17.69
C ASP A 81 3.89 4.61 17.65
N GLY A 82 3.42 5.73 18.19
CA GLY A 82 4.18 6.97 18.28
C GLY A 82 4.10 7.86 17.03
N LEU A 83 3.35 7.47 15.99
CA LEU A 83 3.22 8.27 14.77
C LEU A 83 2.44 9.57 15.03
N HIS A 84 1.34 9.50 15.78
CA HIS A 84 0.52 10.67 16.09
C HIS A 84 1.34 11.78 16.76
N GLU A 85 2.19 11.41 17.73
CA GLU A 85 3.07 12.35 18.44
C GLU A 85 4.16 12.93 17.53
N ALA A 86 4.68 12.15 16.59
CA ALA A 86 5.68 12.59 15.63
C ALA A 86 5.12 13.56 14.60
N VAL A 87 3.87 13.37 14.18
CA VAL A 87 3.16 14.29 13.29
C VAL A 87 2.82 15.60 14.02
N GLY A 88 2.60 15.54 15.33
CA GLY A 88 2.43 16.71 16.19
C GLY A 88 1.22 17.57 15.81
N ALA A 89 1.33 18.90 15.99
CA ALA A 89 0.26 19.86 15.73
C ALA A 89 0.11 20.24 14.23
N ALA A 90 0.50 19.35 13.32
CA ALA A 90 0.35 19.57 11.89
C ALA A 90 -1.13 19.75 11.52
N SER A 91 -1.39 20.68 10.60
CA SER A 91 -2.76 21.00 10.19
C SER A 91 -3.36 19.90 9.33
N SER A 92 -4.67 19.66 9.52
CA SER A 92 -5.41 18.78 8.63
C SER A 92 -5.47 19.36 7.22
N VAL A 93 -5.57 18.47 6.23
CA VAL A 93 -5.68 18.78 4.82
C VAL A 93 -7.06 18.34 4.34
N ALA A 94 -7.77 19.25 3.69
CA ALA A 94 -9.03 18.95 3.01
C ALA A 94 -8.90 19.14 1.50
N GLY A 95 -9.77 18.48 0.74
CA GLY A 95 -9.88 18.64 -0.71
C GLY A 95 -9.22 17.53 -1.53
N SER A 96 -8.80 17.87 -2.75
CA SER A 96 -8.29 16.89 -3.71
C SER A 96 -6.88 16.43 -3.35
N VAL A 97 -6.73 15.12 -3.18
CA VAL A 97 -5.48 14.42 -2.95
C VAL A 97 -4.86 14.00 -4.29
N THR A 98 -3.54 14.17 -4.44
CA THR A 98 -2.82 13.78 -5.66
C THR A 98 -2.28 12.37 -5.54
N VAL A 99 -2.19 11.68 -6.68
CA VAL A 99 -1.52 10.37 -6.76
C VAL A 99 -0.10 10.46 -6.20
N GLY A 100 0.18 9.51 -5.31
CA GLY A 100 1.43 9.35 -4.58
C GLY A 100 1.50 10.10 -3.26
N ASP A 101 0.55 10.96 -2.92
CA ASP A 101 0.57 11.58 -1.61
C ASP A 101 0.29 10.55 -0.51
N VAL A 102 0.99 10.70 0.62
CA VAL A 102 0.89 9.84 1.79
C VAL A 102 0.36 10.66 2.95
N TYR A 103 -0.63 10.11 3.64
CA TYR A 103 -1.34 10.79 4.72
C TYR A 103 -1.53 9.88 5.92
N TYR A 104 -1.86 10.51 7.03
CA TYR A 104 -2.27 9.89 8.27
C TYR A 104 -3.68 10.36 8.64
N ALA A 105 -4.61 9.42 8.77
CA ALA A 105 -5.97 9.67 9.26
C ALA A 105 -6.00 9.52 10.78
N VAL A 106 -6.14 10.65 11.47
CA VAL A 106 -6.05 10.70 12.95
C VAL A 106 -7.20 9.93 13.60
N ALA A 107 -8.42 10.07 13.08
CA ALA A 107 -9.62 9.49 13.68
C ALA A 107 -9.62 7.94 13.72
N VAL A 108 -8.86 7.30 12.84
CA VAL A 108 -8.81 5.83 12.70
C VAL A 108 -7.42 5.24 12.91
N ASP A 109 -6.41 6.08 13.17
CA ASP A 109 -5.02 5.69 13.36
C ASP A 109 -4.47 4.86 12.17
N GLU A 110 -4.69 5.36 10.95
CA GLU A 110 -4.29 4.69 9.71
C GLU A 110 -3.43 5.60 8.83
N VAL A 111 -2.41 5.02 8.18
CA VAL A 111 -1.63 5.65 7.12
C VAL A 111 -2.20 5.23 5.77
N PHE A 112 -2.37 6.18 4.86
CA PHE A 112 -2.84 5.89 3.52
C PHE A 112 -1.99 6.50 2.41
N VAL A 113 -1.86 5.76 1.31
CA VAL A 113 -1.13 6.15 0.11
C VAL A 113 -2.12 6.25 -1.04
N ALA A 114 -2.25 7.43 -1.63
CA ALA A 114 -3.13 7.64 -2.76
C ALA A 114 -2.55 7.01 -4.04
N LEU A 115 -3.23 6.02 -4.60
CA LEU A 115 -2.90 5.40 -5.89
C LEU A 115 -3.69 6.02 -7.05
N ALA A 116 -4.82 6.65 -6.75
CA ALA A 116 -5.65 7.43 -7.66
C ALA A 116 -5.99 8.78 -7.03
N PRO A 117 -6.53 9.77 -7.79
CA PRO A 117 -7.08 10.98 -7.19
C PRO A 117 -8.23 10.64 -6.23
N VAL A 118 -8.17 11.15 -5.00
CA VAL A 118 -9.20 10.96 -3.97
C VAL A 118 -9.59 12.32 -3.40
N THR A 119 -10.82 12.46 -2.90
CA THR A 119 -11.25 13.67 -2.19
C THR A 119 -11.36 13.36 -0.70
N VAL A 120 -10.76 14.20 0.12
CA VAL A 120 -10.86 14.17 1.58
C VAL A 120 -11.86 15.24 2.00
N GLY A 121 -12.83 14.88 2.84
CA GLY A 121 -13.85 15.79 3.35
C GLY A 121 -13.26 16.84 4.29
N GLU A 122 -13.94 17.97 4.46
CA GLU A 122 -13.49 19.04 5.37
C GLU A 122 -13.54 18.61 6.85
N ASP A 123 -14.41 17.65 7.17
CA ASP A 123 -14.55 17.07 8.51
C ASP A 123 -13.56 15.92 8.78
N ASP A 124 -12.83 15.47 7.76
CA ASP A 124 -11.87 14.37 7.90
C ASP A 124 -10.53 14.90 8.43
N GLU A 125 -10.17 14.50 9.66
CA GLU A 125 -8.88 14.88 10.26
C GLU A 125 -7.74 14.05 9.65
N VAL A 126 -7.19 14.56 8.56
CA VAL A 126 -6.14 13.92 7.77
C VAL A 126 -4.92 14.81 7.69
N ILE A 127 -3.74 14.28 7.99
CA ILE A 127 -2.48 15.02 7.93
C ILE A 127 -1.59 14.46 6.83
N ARG A 128 -1.02 15.33 5.98
CA ARG A 128 -0.08 14.92 4.93
C ARG A 128 1.29 14.61 5.53
N LEU A 129 1.75 13.37 5.36
CA LEU A 129 3.06 12.91 5.82
C LEU A 129 4.16 13.17 4.78
N GLY A 130 3.79 13.11 3.50
CA GLY A 130 4.73 13.25 2.40
C GLY A 130 4.21 12.70 1.09
N ARG A 131 5.12 12.12 0.31
CA ARG A 131 4.86 11.54 -1.00
C ARG A 131 5.64 10.24 -1.18
N ALA A 132 5.00 9.26 -1.82
CA ALA A 132 5.61 8.04 -2.29
C ALA A 132 6.23 8.26 -3.68
N ASP A 133 7.51 7.95 -3.84
CA ASP A 133 8.23 8.16 -5.12
C ASP A 133 8.03 7.01 -6.11
N ASN A 134 7.62 5.83 -5.63
CA ASN A 134 7.51 4.61 -6.43
C ASN A 134 6.08 4.08 -6.56
N VAL A 135 5.08 4.98 -6.61
CA VAL A 135 3.64 4.64 -6.68
C VAL A 135 3.30 3.62 -7.76
N GLY A 136 3.97 3.69 -8.92
CA GLY A 136 3.73 2.77 -10.03
C GLY A 136 3.92 1.30 -9.65
N GLU A 137 4.88 1.00 -8.77
CA GLU A 137 5.14 -0.35 -8.27
C GLU A 137 4.08 -0.82 -7.27
N LEU A 138 3.52 0.13 -6.51
CA LEU A 138 2.51 -0.12 -5.48
C LEU A 138 1.14 -0.49 -6.05
N THR A 139 0.87 -0.15 -7.31
CA THR A 139 -0.39 -0.54 -7.99
C THR A 139 -0.55 -2.06 -8.15
N SER A 140 0.54 -2.82 -8.03
CA SER A 140 0.50 -4.28 -8.01
C SER A 140 -0.01 -4.87 -6.69
N CYS A 141 -0.23 -4.02 -5.68
CA CYS A 141 -0.77 -4.44 -4.40
C CYS A 141 -2.28 -4.65 -4.47
N VAL A 142 -2.71 -5.88 -4.76
CA VAL A 142 -4.14 -6.20 -4.96
C VAL A 142 -4.81 -6.75 -3.69
N ARG A 143 -4.05 -7.36 -2.77
CA ARG A 143 -4.52 -7.86 -1.46
C ARG A 143 -3.37 -7.93 -0.48
N ARG A 144 -3.51 -7.28 0.69
CA ARG A 144 -2.58 -7.27 1.84
C ARG A 144 -1.10 -7.41 1.47
N CYS A 145 -0.41 -6.29 1.31
CA CYS A 145 1.01 -6.25 0.96
C CYS A 145 1.85 -5.79 2.13
N GLU A 146 2.94 -6.50 2.39
CA GLU A 146 3.96 -6.04 3.32
C GLU A 146 4.90 -5.10 2.59
N LEU A 147 4.84 -3.82 2.94
CA LEU A 147 5.70 -2.79 2.38
C LEU A 147 6.76 -2.37 3.40
N ALA A 148 8.03 -2.54 3.04
CA ALA A 148 9.15 -1.98 3.78
C ALA A 148 9.26 -0.48 3.47
N VAL A 149 9.01 0.37 4.47
CA VAL A 149 9.10 1.81 4.30
C VAL A 149 10.58 2.24 4.30
N ARG A 150 10.97 3.02 3.31
CA ARG A 150 12.32 3.56 3.14
C ARG A 150 12.24 5.06 2.99
N SER A 151 13.23 5.76 3.54
CA SER A 151 13.42 7.19 3.28
C SER A 151 13.87 7.39 1.83
N ALA A 152 13.28 8.34 1.12
CA ALA A 152 13.78 8.80 -0.18
C ALA A 152 15.14 9.53 -0.07
N ARG A 153 15.43 10.11 1.11
CA ARG A 153 16.73 10.66 1.46
C ARG A 153 17.55 9.56 2.13
N GLY A 154 18.09 8.66 1.32
CA GLY A 154 19.12 7.70 1.71
C GLY A 154 20.51 8.27 1.49
#